data_AF-A0AAD8Y871-F1
#
_entry.id   AF-A0AAD8Y871-F1
#
_cell.length_a   1.000
_cell.length_b   1.000
_cell.length_c   1.000
_cell.angle_alpha   90.00
_cell.angle_beta   90.00
_cell.angle_gamma   90.00
#
_symmetry.space_group_name_H-M   'P 1'
#
loop_
_entity.id
_entity.type
_entity.pdbx_description
1 polymer ?
#
loop_
_entity_poly.entity_id
_entity_poly.type
_entity_poly.pdbx_seq_one_letter_code
_entity_poly.pdbx_strand_id
1 'polypeptide(L)'
;MAAEGDHIRRYNYTGRDGEVPDDVTHVTIDESVRVILANVFQFHSNIVEVIGPNVETVGRGAFYKCPSLRRVIMLGVEVVEKEAFMNCPALTDVECGKLEIIKYGTFGDCESLRSINLLSTKIVEECAFADTGLTEATFGSKLETIEEGAFYSCPALERITIPLKDGLITHDNTFQGSRRSGRGTNT
;
A
#
# COMPACT_ATOMS: atom_id res chain seq x y z
N MET A 1 32.44 8.29 -14.55
CA MET A 1 31.12 7.78 -14.99
C MET A 1 30.11 8.78 -14.47
N ALA A 2 29.47 9.53 -15.37
CA ALA A 2 28.49 10.54 -14.98
C ALA A 2 27.31 9.84 -14.31
N ALA A 3 26.85 10.36 -13.18
CA ALA A 3 25.58 9.97 -12.59
C ALA A 3 24.49 10.20 -13.65
N GLU A 4 23.73 9.15 -13.99
CA GLU A 4 22.47 9.32 -14.73
C GLU A 4 21.63 10.27 -13.89
N GLY A 5 21.49 11.50 -14.38
CA GLY A 5 20.60 12.47 -13.76
C GLY A 5 19.20 11.89 -13.85
N ASP A 6 18.62 11.62 -12.69
CA ASP A 6 17.22 11.25 -12.56
C ASP A 6 16.41 12.44 -13.11
N HIS A 7 16.07 12.38 -14.40
CA HIS A 7 15.40 13.48 -15.07
C HIS A 7 13.97 13.53 -14.55
N ILE A 8 13.74 14.42 -13.57
CA ILE A 8 12.42 14.67 -13.02
C ILE A 8 11.49 15.15 -14.14
N ARG A 9 10.54 14.30 -14.53
CA ARG A 9 9.48 14.59 -15.50
C ARG A 9 8.16 14.60 -14.75
N ARG A 10 7.54 15.78 -14.68
CA ARG A 10 6.34 16.03 -13.88
C ARG A 10 5.09 15.94 -14.73
N TYR A 11 4.05 15.34 -14.17
CA TYR A 11 2.72 15.28 -14.76
C TYR A 11 1.66 15.67 -13.73
N ASN A 12 0.73 16.53 -14.11
CA ASN A 12 -0.42 16.88 -13.29
C ASN A 12 -1.64 16.07 -13.75
N TYR A 13 -2.09 15.12 -12.93
CA TYR A 13 -3.27 14.32 -13.21
C TYR A 13 -4.54 15.06 -12.78
N THR A 14 -5.44 15.29 -13.73
CA THR A 14 -6.66 16.10 -13.54
C THR A 14 -7.94 15.28 -13.39
N GLY A 15 -7.83 13.98 -13.07
CA GLY A 15 -9.00 13.12 -12.80
C GLY A 15 -9.75 12.64 -14.04
N ARG A 16 -9.13 12.70 -15.22
CA ARG A 16 -9.72 12.23 -16.48
C ARG A 16 -8.97 11.02 -16.99
N ASP A 17 -9.68 10.14 -17.68
CA ASP A 17 -9.07 9.10 -18.49
C ASP A 17 -8.32 9.76 -19.65
N GLY A 18 -6.99 9.76 -19.53
CA GLY A 18 -6.07 10.31 -20.51
C GLY A 18 -4.77 9.55 -20.45
N GLU A 19 -4.09 9.43 -21.58
CA GLU A 19 -2.81 8.75 -21.68
C GLU A 19 -1.77 9.52 -20.85
N VAL A 20 -1.35 8.92 -19.73
CA VAL A 20 -0.24 9.43 -18.92
C VAL A 20 1.03 9.18 -19.72
N PRO A 21 1.87 10.20 -19.99
CA PRO A 21 3.08 9.98 -20.78
C PRO A 21 4.02 8.98 -20.10
N ASP A 22 4.45 7.97 -20.84
CA ASP A 22 5.25 6.83 -20.33
C ASP A 22 6.53 7.25 -19.60
N ASP A 23 7.04 8.43 -19.90
CA ASP A 23 8.33 8.93 -19.45
C ASP A 23 8.26 9.78 -18.18
N VAL A 24 7.07 9.93 -17.60
CA VAL A 24 6.83 10.67 -16.36
C VAL A 24 7.43 9.92 -15.17
N THR A 25 8.08 10.66 -14.29
CA THR A 25 8.65 10.13 -13.05
C THR A 25 7.94 10.65 -11.80
N HIS A 26 7.29 11.81 -11.87
CA HIS A 26 6.63 12.43 -10.72
C HIS A 26 5.22 12.86 -11.09
N VAL A 27 4.24 12.34 -10.36
CA VAL A 27 2.83 12.68 -10.57
C VAL A 27 2.33 13.54 -9.41
N THR A 28 1.76 14.69 -9.74
CA THR A 28 0.92 15.44 -8.81
C THR A 28 -0.53 15.21 -9.20
N ILE A 29 -1.37 14.90 -8.22
CA ILE A 29 -2.81 14.81 -8.40
C ILE A 29 -3.38 16.20 -8.12
N ASP A 30 -4.10 16.75 -9.10
CA ASP A 30 -4.67 18.09 -9.02
C ASP A 30 -5.58 18.23 -7.78
N GLU A 31 -5.59 19.42 -7.17
CA GLU A 31 -6.33 19.67 -5.93
C GLU A 31 -7.85 19.48 -6.05
N SER A 32 -8.39 19.51 -7.28
CA SER A 32 -9.81 19.25 -7.55
C SER A 32 -10.15 17.75 -7.59
N VAL A 33 -9.16 16.87 -7.72
CA VAL A 33 -9.36 15.44 -7.89
C VAL A 33 -9.57 14.78 -6.53
N ARG A 34 -10.72 14.11 -6.37
CA ARG A 34 -11.03 13.27 -5.19
C ARG A 34 -10.81 11.79 -5.42
N VAL A 35 -10.85 11.36 -6.67
CA VAL A 35 -10.77 9.95 -7.06
C VAL A 35 -9.68 9.78 -8.10
N ILE A 36 -8.70 8.93 -7.81
CA ILE A 36 -7.79 8.40 -8.83
C ILE A 36 -8.51 7.24 -9.51
N LEU A 37 -8.69 7.32 -10.82
CA LEU A 37 -9.44 6.32 -11.57
C LEU A 37 -8.75 4.97 -11.58
N ALA A 38 -9.55 3.91 -11.78
CA ALA A 38 -9.05 2.55 -11.83
C ALA A 38 -8.03 2.38 -12.97
N ASN A 39 -6.95 1.65 -12.69
CA ASN A 39 -5.87 1.32 -13.62
C ASN A 39 -5.16 2.51 -14.32
N VAL A 40 -5.39 3.76 -13.90
CA VAL A 40 -4.93 4.94 -14.68
C VAL A 40 -3.40 5.08 -14.75
N PHE A 41 -2.67 4.53 -13.78
CA PHE A 41 -1.20 4.42 -13.80
C PHE A 41 -0.73 2.96 -13.84
N GLN A 42 -1.59 2.02 -14.23
CA GLN A 42 -1.23 0.60 -14.28
C GLN A 42 -0.04 0.37 -15.23
N PHE A 43 0.90 -0.50 -14.82
CA PHE A 43 2.12 -0.85 -15.55
C PHE A 43 3.11 0.30 -15.78
N HIS A 44 2.90 1.47 -15.16
CA HIS A 44 3.75 2.63 -15.41
C HIS A 44 5.15 2.40 -14.84
N SER A 45 6.12 2.21 -15.74
CA SER A 45 7.45 1.72 -15.37
C SER A 45 8.38 2.80 -14.84
N ASN A 46 8.06 4.08 -15.06
CA ASN A 46 8.94 5.20 -14.70
C ASN A 46 8.45 6.06 -13.53
N ILE A 47 7.20 5.92 -13.06
CA ILE A 47 6.69 6.74 -11.95
C ILE A 47 7.45 6.34 -10.68
N VAL A 48 8.05 7.32 -10.03
CA VAL A 48 8.82 7.20 -8.79
C VAL A 48 8.05 7.77 -7.60
N GLU A 49 7.36 8.89 -7.79
CA GLU A 49 6.63 9.59 -6.74
C GLU A 49 5.24 10.01 -7.18
N VAL A 50 4.26 9.86 -6.28
CA VAL A 50 2.89 10.35 -6.45
C VAL A 50 2.47 11.16 -5.22
N ILE A 51 2.01 12.38 -5.45
CA ILE A 51 1.52 13.27 -4.39
C ILE A 51 0.08 13.68 -4.72
N GLY A 52 -0.86 13.38 -3.82
CA GLY A 52 -2.27 13.73 -3.96
C GLY A 52 -2.89 14.19 -2.65
N PRO A 53 -2.83 15.50 -2.32
CA PRO A 53 -3.21 15.99 -0.99
C PRO A 53 -4.71 15.86 -0.69
N ASN A 54 -5.57 15.95 -1.71
CA ASN A 54 -7.04 15.93 -1.57
C ASN A 54 -7.68 14.63 -2.09
N VAL A 55 -6.88 13.61 -2.38
CA VAL A 55 -7.41 12.33 -2.85
C VAL A 55 -8.12 11.64 -1.70
N GLU A 56 -9.37 11.26 -1.92
CA GLU A 56 -10.22 10.54 -0.98
C GLU A 56 -10.27 9.04 -1.34
N THR A 57 -10.23 8.72 -2.64
CA THR A 57 -10.30 7.34 -3.16
C THR A 57 -9.20 7.04 -4.18
N VAL A 58 -8.50 5.91 -3.99
CA VAL A 58 -7.60 5.32 -4.99
C VAL A 58 -8.32 4.13 -5.64
N GLY A 59 -8.57 4.23 -6.94
CA GLY A 59 -9.30 3.24 -7.72
C GLY A 59 -8.57 1.89 -7.84
N ARG A 60 -9.35 0.85 -8.22
CA ARG A 60 -8.84 -0.52 -8.35
C ARG A 60 -7.65 -0.55 -9.28
N GLY A 61 -6.56 -1.18 -8.85
CA GLY A 61 -5.35 -1.34 -9.66
C GLY A 61 -4.71 -0.04 -10.15
N ALA A 62 -5.03 1.12 -9.55
CA ALA A 62 -4.58 2.43 -10.04
C ALA A 62 -3.07 2.50 -10.31
N PHE A 63 -2.25 1.86 -9.48
CA PHE A 63 -0.79 1.76 -9.60
C PHE A 63 -0.32 0.31 -9.71
N TYR A 64 -1.17 -0.62 -10.16
CA TYR A 64 -0.81 -2.03 -10.27
C TYR A 64 0.42 -2.22 -11.17
N LYS A 65 1.43 -2.95 -10.69
CA LYS A 65 2.70 -3.19 -11.38
C LYS A 65 3.45 -1.90 -11.79
N CYS A 66 3.64 -0.97 -10.85
CA CYS A 66 4.54 0.17 -11.01
C CYS A 66 5.92 -0.13 -10.39
N PRO A 67 6.88 -0.73 -11.12
CA PRO A 67 8.13 -1.24 -10.55
C PRO A 67 9.06 -0.15 -9.98
N SER A 68 8.92 1.09 -10.45
CA SER A 68 9.75 2.22 -10.00
C SER A 68 9.11 3.05 -8.91
N LEU A 69 7.83 2.80 -8.57
CA LEU A 69 7.11 3.61 -7.60
C LEU A 69 7.71 3.40 -6.22
N ARG A 70 8.32 4.45 -5.65
CA ARG A 70 8.99 4.44 -4.34
C ARG A 70 8.17 5.13 -3.27
N ARG A 71 7.47 6.21 -3.64
CA ARG A 71 6.85 7.10 -2.68
C ARG A 71 5.43 7.50 -3.09
N VAL A 72 4.51 7.40 -2.12
CA VAL A 72 3.10 7.80 -2.25
C VAL A 72 2.73 8.66 -1.06
N ILE A 73 2.24 9.87 -1.30
CA ILE A 73 1.72 10.78 -0.27
C ILE A 73 0.28 11.15 -0.59
N MET A 74 -0.66 10.62 0.19
CA MET A 74 -2.09 10.88 0.04
C MET A 74 -2.78 10.87 1.41
N LEU A 75 -2.57 11.94 2.18
CA LEU A 75 -3.00 12.05 3.59
C LEU A 75 -4.52 12.08 3.77
N GLY A 76 -5.28 12.46 2.74
CA GLY A 76 -6.73 12.51 2.74
C GLY A 76 -7.43 11.20 2.37
N VAL A 77 -6.68 10.15 2.01
CA VAL A 77 -7.29 8.91 1.49
C VAL A 77 -8.07 8.19 2.56
N GLU A 78 -9.33 7.90 2.24
CA GLU A 78 -10.27 7.12 3.03
C GLU A 78 -10.44 5.70 2.47
N VAL A 79 -10.41 5.58 1.14
CA VAL A 79 -10.63 4.32 0.42
C VAL A 79 -9.47 4.02 -0.51
N VAL A 80 -8.86 2.85 -0.33
CA VAL A 80 -7.96 2.25 -1.31
C VAL A 80 -8.62 0.98 -1.83
N GLU A 81 -8.88 0.95 -3.13
CA GLU A 81 -9.52 -0.20 -3.78
C GLU A 81 -8.54 -1.37 -3.97
N LYS A 82 -9.10 -2.54 -4.33
CA LYS A 82 -8.35 -3.78 -4.51
C LYS A 82 -7.15 -3.59 -5.44
N GLU A 83 -6.03 -4.22 -5.08
CA GLU A 83 -4.82 -4.30 -5.90
C GLU A 83 -4.20 -2.93 -6.27
N ALA A 84 -4.60 -1.84 -5.61
CA ALA A 84 -4.22 -0.48 -6.01
C ALA A 84 -2.70 -0.25 -6.13
N PHE A 85 -1.90 -0.89 -5.27
CA PHE A 85 -0.43 -0.83 -5.29
C PHE A 85 0.21 -2.22 -5.40
N MET A 86 -0.53 -3.24 -5.86
CA MET A 86 0.02 -4.59 -5.97
C MET A 86 1.19 -4.61 -6.95
N ASN A 87 2.27 -5.32 -6.57
CA ASN A 87 3.47 -5.52 -7.37
C ASN A 87 4.19 -4.20 -7.70
N CYS A 88 4.32 -3.36 -6.67
CA CYS A 88 5.19 -2.19 -6.64
C CYS A 88 6.44 -2.51 -5.79
N PRO A 89 7.40 -3.33 -6.29
CA PRO A 89 8.51 -3.85 -5.49
C PRO A 89 9.44 -2.78 -4.94
N ALA A 90 9.49 -1.58 -5.54
CA ALA A 90 10.30 -0.46 -5.07
C ALA A 90 9.60 0.42 -4.02
N LEU A 91 8.32 0.18 -3.70
CA LEU A 91 7.53 1.04 -2.81
C LEU A 91 8.06 0.96 -1.39
N THR A 92 8.63 2.07 -0.89
CA THR A 92 9.21 2.17 0.46
C THR A 92 8.39 3.06 1.38
N ASP A 93 7.90 4.18 0.85
CA ASP A 93 7.35 5.29 1.64
C ASP A 93 5.89 5.53 1.29
N VAL A 94 4.99 5.01 2.12
CA VAL A 94 3.53 5.16 1.97
C VAL A 94 2.97 6.03 3.09
N GLU A 95 2.69 7.28 2.76
CA GLU A 95 2.04 8.25 3.64
C GLU A 95 0.56 8.41 3.23
N CYS A 96 -0.27 7.46 3.63
CA CYS A 96 -1.72 7.51 3.40
C CYS A 96 -2.48 7.99 4.64
N GLY A 97 -3.73 8.43 4.43
CA GLY A 97 -4.67 8.76 5.49
C GLY A 97 -5.06 7.58 6.39
N LYS A 98 -6.23 7.69 7.03
CA LYS A 98 -6.73 6.64 7.94
C LYS A 98 -7.33 5.49 7.15
N LEU A 99 -6.50 4.51 6.78
CA LEU A 99 -6.94 3.30 6.09
C LEU A 99 -7.76 2.41 7.03
N GLU A 100 -9.09 2.53 7.01
CA GLU A 100 -9.98 1.69 7.82
C GLU A 100 -10.09 0.26 7.28
N ILE A 101 -10.04 0.09 5.96
CA ILE A 101 -10.08 -1.22 5.29
C ILE A 101 -8.90 -1.28 4.31
N ILE A 102 -8.10 -2.33 4.43
CA ILE A 102 -7.03 -2.64 3.46
C ILE A 102 -7.50 -3.82 2.65
N LYS A 103 -7.90 -3.52 1.41
CA LYS A 103 -8.58 -4.49 0.55
C LYS A 103 -7.63 -5.52 -0.03
N TYR A 104 -8.22 -6.54 -0.66
CA TYR A 104 -7.54 -7.64 -1.32
C TYR A 104 -6.30 -7.17 -2.08
N GLY A 105 -5.15 -7.72 -1.69
CA GLY A 105 -3.88 -7.53 -2.39
C GLY A 105 -3.39 -6.08 -2.52
N THR A 106 -3.92 -5.13 -1.73
CA THR A 106 -3.63 -3.69 -1.90
C THR A 106 -2.13 -3.38 -1.99
N PHE A 107 -1.32 -4.01 -1.13
CA PHE A 107 0.14 -3.88 -1.08
C PHE A 107 0.86 -5.22 -1.32
N GLY A 108 0.19 -6.20 -1.94
CA GLY A 108 0.82 -7.48 -2.27
C GLY A 108 2.05 -7.27 -3.16
N ASP A 109 3.10 -8.08 -2.99
CA ASP A 109 4.37 -8.00 -3.72
C ASP A 109 5.10 -6.63 -3.59
N CYS A 110 4.82 -5.84 -2.55
CA CYS A 110 5.58 -4.62 -2.24
C CYS A 110 6.82 -4.96 -1.40
N GLU A 111 7.80 -5.62 -2.02
CA GLU A 111 9.00 -6.19 -1.35
C GLU A 111 9.85 -5.15 -0.58
N SER A 112 9.83 -3.88 -1.00
CA SER A 112 10.56 -2.80 -0.33
C SER A 112 9.77 -2.08 0.78
N LEU A 113 8.49 -2.39 0.98
CA LEU A 113 7.66 -1.72 1.97
C LEU A 113 8.07 -2.18 3.37
N ARG A 114 8.65 -1.28 4.17
CA ARG A 114 9.18 -1.61 5.52
C ARG A 114 8.22 -1.29 6.65
N SER A 115 7.42 -0.24 6.49
CA SER A 115 6.46 0.22 7.49
C SER A 115 5.22 0.83 6.83
N ILE A 116 4.11 0.78 7.55
CA ILE A 116 2.83 1.41 7.16
C ILE A 116 2.01 1.69 8.44
N ASN A 117 1.23 2.77 8.45
CA ASN A 117 0.39 3.12 9.59
C ASN A 117 -0.93 2.32 9.57
N LEU A 118 -1.09 1.40 10.52
CA LEU A 118 -2.27 0.51 10.63
C LEU A 118 -3.14 0.81 11.89
N LEU A 119 -2.90 1.94 12.56
CA LEU A 119 -3.57 2.24 13.83
C LEU A 119 -5.09 2.46 13.69
N SER A 120 -5.55 2.85 12.51
CA SER A 120 -6.98 3.05 12.22
C SER A 120 -7.65 1.86 11.53
N THR A 121 -6.88 0.83 11.18
CA THR A 121 -7.35 -0.31 10.38
C THR A 121 -8.28 -1.21 11.18
N LYS A 122 -9.44 -1.51 10.60
CA LYS A 122 -10.46 -2.42 11.11
C LYS A 122 -10.35 -3.80 10.45
N ILE A 123 -10.15 -3.81 9.13
CA ILE A 123 -10.16 -5.03 8.31
C ILE A 123 -8.91 -5.06 7.43
N VAL A 124 -8.22 -6.18 7.44
CA VAL A 124 -7.15 -6.52 6.48
C VAL A 124 -7.64 -7.72 5.68
N GLU A 125 -7.93 -7.50 4.40
CA GLU A 125 -8.43 -8.54 3.50
C GLU A 125 -7.31 -9.48 3.02
N GLU A 126 -7.72 -10.56 2.36
CA GLU A 126 -6.84 -11.59 1.81
C GLU A 126 -5.67 -11.01 0.99
N CYS A 127 -4.46 -11.53 1.26
CA CYS A 127 -3.21 -11.17 0.57
C CYS A 127 -2.84 -9.67 0.60
N ALA A 128 -3.47 -8.84 1.44
CA ALA A 128 -3.26 -7.39 1.46
C ALA A 128 -1.78 -6.97 1.57
N PHE A 129 -0.97 -7.72 2.30
CA PHE A 129 0.47 -7.53 2.49
C PHE A 129 1.29 -8.78 2.15
N ALA A 130 0.78 -9.68 1.30
CA ALA A 130 1.54 -10.85 0.87
C ALA A 130 2.86 -10.42 0.20
N ASP A 131 3.95 -11.14 0.50
CA ASP A 131 5.28 -10.92 -0.09
C ASP A 131 5.83 -9.49 0.12
N THR A 132 5.46 -8.86 1.24
CA THR A 132 6.00 -7.55 1.63
C THR A 132 7.26 -7.68 2.48
N GLY A 133 8.06 -6.61 2.48
CA GLY A 133 9.23 -6.49 3.34
C GLY A 133 8.96 -5.86 4.70
N LEU A 134 7.71 -5.88 5.18
CA LEU A 134 7.33 -5.26 6.46
C LEU A 134 8.14 -5.89 7.59
N THR A 135 8.70 -5.06 8.47
CA THR A 135 9.43 -5.55 9.64
C THR A 135 8.54 -5.67 10.86
N GLU A 136 7.54 -4.80 10.95
CA GLU A 136 6.56 -4.78 12.03
C GLU A 136 5.18 -4.32 11.52
N ALA A 137 4.12 -4.75 12.20
CA ALA A 137 2.76 -4.29 11.98
C ALA A 137 2.07 -4.01 13.31
N THR A 138 1.61 -2.78 13.54
CA THR A 138 0.94 -2.37 14.78
C THR A 138 -0.48 -1.88 14.49
N PHE A 139 -1.46 -2.57 15.06
CA PHE A 139 -2.88 -2.27 14.91
C PHE A 139 -3.46 -1.60 16.16
N GLY A 140 -4.40 -0.67 15.95
CA GLY A 140 -5.12 -0.01 17.02
C GLY A 140 -6.33 -0.83 17.52
N SER A 141 -7.04 -0.29 18.51
CA SER A 141 -8.22 -0.93 19.15
C SER A 141 -9.41 -1.14 18.22
N LYS A 142 -9.40 -0.52 17.04
CA LYS A 142 -10.43 -0.66 16.01
C LYS A 142 -10.33 -1.97 15.21
N LEU A 143 -9.23 -2.72 15.33
CA LEU A 143 -9.05 -3.96 14.56
C LEU A 143 -10.16 -4.97 14.89
N GLU A 144 -10.75 -5.54 13.83
CA GLU A 144 -11.85 -6.50 13.88
C GLU A 144 -11.49 -7.81 13.16
N THR A 145 -10.80 -7.74 12.02
CA THR A 145 -10.53 -8.93 11.19
C THR A 145 -9.19 -8.83 10.45
N ILE A 146 -8.45 -9.94 10.45
CA ILE A 146 -7.33 -10.20 9.54
C ILE A 146 -7.65 -11.50 8.79
N GLU A 147 -7.83 -11.40 7.48
CA GLU A 147 -8.21 -12.50 6.60
C GLU A 147 -7.02 -13.40 6.22
N GLU A 148 -7.33 -14.50 5.53
CA GLU A 148 -6.36 -15.52 5.13
C GLU A 148 -5.23 -14.92 4.29
N GLY A 149 -3.99 -15.33 4.58
CA GLY A 149 -2.82 -14.92 3.81
C GLY A 149 -2.52 -13.41 3.80
N ALA A 150 -3.18 -12.60 4.64
CA ALA A 150 -2.97 -11.15 4.69
C ALA A 150 -1.49 -10.76 4.83
N PHE A 151 -0.68 -11.56 5.51
CA PHE A 151 0.78 -11.40 5.66
C PHE A 151 1.53 -12.68 5.22
N TYR A 152 1.04 -13.35 4.19
CA TYR A 152 1.70 -14.51 3.60
C TYR A 152 3.10 -14.13 3.12
N SER A 153 4.09 -15.00 3.35
CA SER A 153 5.45 -14.87 2.83
C SER A 153 6.08 -13.49 3.11
N CYS A 154 5.95 -12.97 4.34
CA CYS A 154 6.63 -11.74 4.77
C CYS A 154 7.94 -12.08 5.51
N PRO A 155 9.08 -12.30 4.82
CA PRO A 155 10.29 -12.84 5.43
C PRO A 155 10.96 -11.86 6.40
N ALA A 156 10.67 -10.56 6.32
CA ALA A 156 11.23 -9.56 7.23
C ALA A 156 10.36 -9.32 8.48
N LEU A 157 9.14 -9.88 8.53
CA LEU A 157 8.17 -9.56 9.57
C LEU A 157 8.53 -10.24 10.89
N GLU A 158 9.00 -9.43 11.84
CA GLU A 158 9.48 -9.88 13.15
C GLU A 158 8.44 -9.69 14.26
N ARG A 159 7.52 -8.72 14.11
CA ARG A 159 6.56 -8.35 15.17
C ARG A 159 5.21 -7.94 14.61
N ILE A 160 4.16 -8.45 15.25
CA ILE A 160 2.79 -7.98 15.02
C ILE A 160 2.14 -7.69 16.36
N THR A 161 1.60 -6.48 16.50
CA THR A 161 0.90 -6.02 17.70
C THR A 161 -0.56 -5.81 17.35
N ILE A 162 -1.43 -6.61 17.98
CA ILE A 162 -2.89 -6.58 17.83
C ILE A 162 -3.54 -6.20 19.18
N PRO A 163 -4.71 -5.55 19.18
CA PRO A 163 -5.44 -5.28 20.42
C PRO A 163 -5.98 -6.57 21.05
N LEU A 164 -6.00 -6.62 22.38
CA LEU A 164 -6.70 -7.65 23.13
C LEU A 164 -8.20 -7.31 23.15
N LYS A 165 -8.98 -7.97 22.30
CA LYS A 165 -10.43 -7.78 22.20
C LYS A 165 -11.12 -9.10 21.92
N ASP A 166 -12.22 -9.35 22.61
CA ASP A 166 -13.11 -10.48 22.32
C ASP A 166 -13.68 -10.36 20.90
N GLY A 167 -13.62 -11.44 20.13
CA GLY A 167 -14.17 -11.50 18.78
C GLY A 167 -13.23 -11.00 17.67
N LEU A 168 -11.94 -10.78 17.93
CA LEU A 168 -10.95 -10.62 16.86
C LEU A 168 -10.86 -11.92 16.03
N ILE A 169 -11.10 -11.82 14.73
CA ILE A 169 -11.04 -12.96 13.80
C ILE A 169 -9.69 -12.96 13.08
N THR A 170 -8.95 -14.06 13.19
CA THR A 170 -7.74 -14.34 12.40
C THR A 170 -7.90 -15.68 11.70
N HIS A 171 -7.65 -15.73 10.40
CA HIS A 171 -7.79 -16.95 9.59
C HIS A 171 -6.52 -17.82 9.59
N ASP A 172 -6.65 -19.06 9.14
CA ASP A 172 -5.52 -19.95 8.89
C ASP A 172 -4.54 -19.31 7.89
N ASN A 173 -3.27 -19.68 7.95
CA ASN A 173 -2.19 -19.21 7.06
C ASN A 173 -1.92 -17.69 7.02
N THR A 174 -2.59 -16.88 7.84
CA THR A 174 -2.40 -15.41 7.92
C THR A 174 -0.92 -14.99 7.93
N PHE A 175 -0.05 -15.77 8.58
CA PHE A 175 1.39 -15.49 8.73
C PHE A 175 2.30 -16.60 8.17
N GLN A 176 1.80 -17.45 7.27
CA GLN A 176 2.60 -18.55 6.73
C GLN A 176 3.81 -18.00 5.95
N GLY A 177 5.01 -18.51 6.24
CA GLY A 177 6.25 -18.05 5.60
C GLY A 177 6.91 -16.83 6.24
N SER A 178 6.29 -16.21 7.26
CA SER A 178 6.87 -15.07 7.98
C SER A 178 7.78 -15.51 9.14
N ARG A 179 8.89 -14.79 9.37
CA ARG A 179 10.01 -15.25 10.22
C ARG A 179 9.65 -15.55 11.69
N ARG A 180 8.58 -14.96 12.22
CA ARG A 180 8.07 -15.24 13.58
C ARG A 180 6.56 -15.05 13.68
N SER A 181 5.77 -16.07 13.37
CA SER A 181 4.38 -16.18 13.86
C SER A 181 4.36 -16.74 15.29
N GLY A 182 5.12 -16.11 16.19
CA GLY A 182 4.96 -16.38 17.61
C GLY A 182 3.59 -15.87 18.04
N ARG A 183 2.74 -16.75 18.57
CA ARG A 183 1.59 -16.35 19.40
C ARG A 183 2.02 -15.16 20.26
N GLY A 184 1.23 -14.08 20.23
CA GLY A 184 1.57 -12.81 20.87
C GLY A 184 2.34 -13.01 22.17
N THR A 185 3.52 -12.40 22.26
CA THR A 185 4.16 -12.28 23.57
C THR A 185 3.26 -11.41 24.41
N ASN A 186 2.60 -12.04 25.39
CA ASN A 186 2.12 -11.39 26.61
C ASN A 186 3.23 -10.49 27.16
N THR A 187 3.04 -9.18 27.04
CA THR A 187 3.48 -8.17 28.02
C THR A 187 2.53 -7.00 27.95
#